data_AF-A0A2M7AYW7-F1
#
_entry.id   AF-A0A2M7AYW7-F1
#
_cell.length_a   1.000
_cell.length_b   1.000
_cell.length_c   1.000
_cell.angle_alpha   90.00
_cell.angle_beta   90.00
_cell.angle_gamma   90.00
#
_symmetry.space_group_name_H-M   'P 1'
#
loop_
_entity.id
_entity.type
_entity.pdbx_description
1 polymer ?
#
loop_
_entity_poly.entity_id
_entity_poly.type
_entity_poly.pdbx_seq_one_letter_code
_entity_poly.pdbx_strand_id
1 'polypeptide(L)'
;MTRPKRKIILNKSFQVKYALMIGGAMALLLVISMFFTYSAIKTLLPNILSSHFGDNLRAIQTELAVGGFVYVALIAYLSFHVSHKIAGPIFRIEKDIKHVIETNDLNFRFKLREKDELQELAVLLNELMDCVKRKK
;
A
#
# COMPACT_ATOMS: atom_id res chain seq x y z
N MET A 1 -8.78 -37.16 3.85
CA MET A 1 -8.46 -36.16 2.81
C MET A 1 -8.18 -34.81 3.47
N THR A 2 -6.94 -34.56 3.86
CA THR A 2 -6.51 -33.28 4.43
C THR A 2 -6.23 -32.31 3.28
N ARG A 3 -7.00 -31.21 3.22
CA ARG A 3 -6.81 -30.14 2.22
C ARG A 3 -5.37 -29.62 2.33
N PRO A 4 -4.56 -29.59 1.24
CA PRO A 4 -3.22 -29.03 1.33
C PRO A 4 -3.33 -27.56 1.73
N LYS A 5 -2.71 -27.20 2.86
CA LYS A 5 -2.59 -25.82 3.34
C LYS A 5 -1.95 -25.01 2.21
N ARG A 6 -2.73 -24.13 1.58
CA ARG A 6 -2.23 -23.18 0.59
C ARG A 6 -1.20 -22.31 1.28
N LYS A 7 0.10 -22.61 1.09
CA LYS A 7 1.19 -21.68 1.39
C LYS A 7 0.93 -20.46 0.51
N ILE A 8 0.26 -19.45 1.08
CA ILE A 8 0.31 -18.08 0.58
C ILE A 8 1.79 -17.73 0.73
N ILE A 9 2.54 -17.80 -0.37
CA ILE A 9 3.92 -17.34 -0.43
C ILE A 9 3.81 -15.82 -0.30
N LEU A 10 3.75 -15.41 0.96
CA LEU A 10 3.63 -14.04 1.41
C LEU A 10 4.98 -13.40 1.13
N ASN A 11 5.08 -12.69 0.01
CA ASN A 11 6.20 -11.80 -0.26
C ASN A 11 6.11 -10.62 0.70
N LYS A 12 6.39 -10.87 2.00
CA LYS A 12 6.27 -9.91 3.12
C LYS A 12 7.10 -8.64 2.85
N SER A 13 8.18 -8.77 2.08
CA SER A 13 9.11 -7.68 1.80
C SER A 13 8.43 -6.52 1.06
N PHE A 14 7.60 -6.81 0.05
CA PHE A 14 6.93 -5.75 -0.71
C PHE A 14 5.83 -5.09 0.13
N GLN A 15 5.04 -5.86 0.87
CA GLN A 15 3.96 -5.34 1.70
C GLN A 15 4.47 -4.44 2.83
N VAL A 16 5.51 -4.89 3.54
CA VAL A 16 6.13 -4.11 4.62
C VAL A 16 6.81 -2.87 4.04
N LYS A 17 7.48 -2.98 2.89
CA LYS A 17 8.12 -1.82 2.25
C LYS A 17 7.11 -0.72 1.92
N TYR A 18 5.97 -1.06 1.32
CA TYR A 18 4.96 -0.05 0.94
C TYR A 18 4.18 0.49 2.15
N ALA A 19 3.80 -0.37 3.09
CA ALA A 19 3.15 0.09 4.32
C ALA A 19 4.06 1.00 5.15
N LEU A 20 5.35 0.68 5.24
CA LEU A 20 6.34 1.48 5.96
C LEU A 20 6.73 2.76 5.19
N MET A 21 6.78 2.71 3.86
CA MET A 21 7.02 3.89 3.03
C MET A 21 5.85 4.88 3.11
N ILE A 22 4.61 4.43 2.88
CA ILE A 22 3.43 5.30 2.94
C ILE A 22 3.16 5.74 4.39
N GLY A 23 3.09 4.78 5.33
CA GLY A 23 2.86 5.09 6.74
C GLY A 23 3.94 5.97 7.34
N GLY A 24 5.22 5.73 7.00
CA GLY A 24 6.34 6.56 7.43
C GLY A 24 6.29 7.97 6.84
N ALA A 25 5.97 8.11 5.55
CA ALA A 25 5.78 9.42 4.92
C ALA A 25 4.63 10.20 5.58
N MET A 26 3.51 9.54 5.88
CA MET A 26 2.39 10.20 6.56
C MET A 26 2.70 10.55 8.01
N ALA A 27 3.42 9.70 8.74
CA ALA A 27 3.89 10.01 10.08
C ALA A 27 4.84 11.23 10.06
N LEU A 28 5.73 11.30 9.07
CA LEU A 28 6.61 12.46 8.89
C LEU A 28 5.81 13.74 8.61
N LEU A 29 4.81 13.68 7.70
CA LEU A 29 3.93 14.82 7.44
C LEU A 29 3.15 15.26 8.67
N LEU A 30 2.68 14.31 9.49
CA LEU A 30 2.01 14.61 10.76
C LEU A 30 2.96 15.32 11.74
N VAL A 31 4.21 14.85 11.87
CA VAL A 31 5.21 15.49 12.74
C VAL A 31 5.54 16.90 12.24
N ILE A 32 5.72 17.08 10.93
CA ILE A 32 5.96 18.40 10.32
C ILE A 32 4.77 19.33 10.57
N SER A 33 3.53 18.84 10.37
CA SER A 33 2.31 19.61 10.61
C SER A 33 2.18 20.02 12.09
N MET A 34 2.45 19.10 13.01
CA MET A 34 2.48 19.36 14.46
C MET A 34 3.53 20.42 14.84
N PHE A 35 4.73 20.33 14.26
CA PHE A 35 5.80 21.30 14.49
C PHE A 35 5.42 22.69 13.97
N PHE A 36 4.86 22.76 12.76
CA PHE A 36 4.48 24.02 12.13
C PHE A 36 3.31 24.69 12.85
N THR A 37 2.27 23.94 13.21
CA THR A 37 1.12 24.45 13.98
C THR A 37 1.54 24.97 15.35
N TYR A 38 2.37 24.22 16.09
CA TYR A 38 2.91 24.68 17.37
C TYR A 38 3.75 25.96 17.23
N SER A 39 4.62 26.01 16.22
CA SER A 39 5.47 27.19 15.95
C SER A 39 4.62 28.41 15.57
N ALA A 40 3.59 28.22 14.73
CA ALA A 40 2.66 29.28 14.34
C ALA A 40 1.89 29.84 15.54
N ILE A 41 1.37 28.99 16.43
CA ILE A 41 0.69 29.42 17.65
C ILE A 41 1.65 30.23 18.53
N LYS A 42 2.89 29.75 18.71
CA LYS A 42 3.90 30.44 19.53
C LYS A 42 4.26 31.82 18.98
N THR A 43 4.40 31.95 17.68
CA THR A 43 4.83 33.21 17.05
C THR A 43 3.68 34.21 16.88
N LEU A 44 2.50 33.75 16.48
CA LEU A 44 1.36 34.62 16.17
C LEU A 44 0.51 34.95 17.40
N LEU A 45 0.46 34.04 18.39
CA LEU A 45 -0.41 34.14 19.56
C LEU A 45 0.35 33.91 20.88
N PRO A 46 1.49 34.59 21.12
CA PRO A 46 2.37 34.32 22.27
C PRO A 46 1.67 34.51 23.62
N ASN A 47 0.78 35.50 23.72
CA ASN A 47 0.06 35.82 24.96
C ASN A 47 -1.09 34.85 25.26
N ILE A 48 -1.55 34.07 24.27
CA ILE A 48 -2.63 33.10 24.47
C ILE A 48 -2.09 31.82 25.12
N LEU A 49 -0.86 31.42 24.79
CA LEU A 49 -0.20 30.25 25.38
C LEU A 49 0.00 30.33 26.90
N SER A 50 0.16 31.54 27.45
CA SER A 50 0.28 31.80 28.89
C SER A 50 -1.04 32.20 29.56
N SER A 51 -2.09 32.42 28.76
CA SER A 51 -3.43 32.73 29.27
C SER A 51 -4.17 31.47 29.69
N HIS A 52 -5.33 31.64 30.33
CA HIS A 52 -6.26 30.53 30.64
C HIS A 52 -6.72 29.74 29.40
N PHE A 53 -6.60 30.30 28.20
CA PHE A 53 -6.89 29.59 26.95
C PHE A 53 -5.76 28.67 26.48
N GLY A 54 -4.57 28.77 27.07
CA GLY A 54 -3.40 27.96 26.70
C GLY A 54 -3.64 26.45 26.88
N ASP A 55 -4.39 26.07 27.92
CA ASP A 55 -4.74 24.67 28.18
C ASP A 55 -5.69 24.11 27.11
N ASN A 56 -6.66 24.90 26.65
CA ASN A 56 -7.55 24.52 25.56
C ASN A 56 -6.78 24.34 24.23
N LEU A 57 -5.80 25.22 23.95
CA LEU A 57 -4.95 25.07 22.77
C LEU A 57 -4.08 23.81 22.84
N ARG A 58 -3.54 23.48 24.02
CA ARG A 58 -2.79 22.24 24.23
C ARG A 58 -3.70 21.02 24.06
N ALA A 59 -4.93 21.07 24.57
CA ALA A 59 -5.91 20.00 24.38
C ALA A 59 -6.23 19.77 22.90
N ILE A 60 -6.45 20.84 22.13
CA ILE A 60 -6.64 20.75 20.66
C ILE A 60 -5.40 20.14 19.99
N GLN A 61 -4.19 20.57 20.38
CA GLN A 61 -2.95 20.02 19.82
C GLN A 61 -2.79 18.52 20.14
N THR A 62 -3.19 18.09 21.34
CA THR A 62 -3.22 16.67 21.72
C THR A 62 -4.29 15.90 20.94
N GLU A 63 -5.48 16.46 20.76
CA GLU A 63 -6.55 15.84 19.98
C GLU A 63 -6.15 15.67 18.51
N LEU A 64 -5.51 16.68 17.91
CA LEU A 64 -4.93 16.60 16.57
C LEU A 64 -3.84 15.52 16.48
N ALA A 65 -2.98 15.40 17.48
CA ALA A 65 -1.96 14.37 17.52
C ALA A 65 -2.56 12.97 17.58
N VAL A 66 -3.54 12.75 18.45
CA VAL A 66 -4.22 11.45 18.61
C VAL A 66 -5.01 11.11 17.36
N GLY A 67 -5.84 12.03 16.85
CA GLY A 67 -6.62 11.82 15.65
C GLY A 67 -5.74 11.59 14.42
N GLY A 68 -4.67 12.36 14.29
CA GLY A 68 -3.69 12.18 13.23
C GLY A 68 -2.95 10.84 13.33
N PHE A 69 -2.58 10.38 14.52
CA PHE A 69 -1.97 9.07 14.71
C PHE A 69 -2.93 7.93 14.31
N VAL A 70 -4.20 8.01 14.71
CA VAL A 70 -5.24 7.06 14.30
C VAL A 70 -5.40 7.05 12.79
N TYR A 71 -5.39 8.23 12.16
CA TYR A 71 -5.47 8.37 10.70
C TYR A 71 -4.27 7.71 10.00
N VAL A 72 -3.04 7.96 10.45
CA VAL A 72 -1.84 7.31 9.91
C VAL A 72 -1.92 5.79 10.05
N ALA A 73 -2.36 5.29 11.21
CA ALA A 73 -2.54 3.86 11.44
C ALA A 73 -3.58 3.24 10.49
N LEU A 74 -4.70 3.93 10.27
CA LEU A 74 -5.74 3.51 9.33
C LEU A 74 -5.20 3.43 7.89
N ILE A 75 -4.50 4.46 7.43
CA ILE A 75 -3.93 4.47 6.08
C ILE A 75 -2.85 3.39 5.92
N ALA A 76 -2.00 3.18 6.93
CA ALA A 76 -1.02 2.09 6.90
C ALA A 76 -1.70 0.72 6.80
N TYR A 77 -2.79 0.51 7.52
CA TYR A 77 -3.60 -0.71 7.44
C TYR A 77 -4.24 -0.90 6.06
N LEU A 78 -4.87 0.13 5.50
CA LEU A 78 -5.46 0.08 4.15
C LEU A 78 -4.39 -0.18 3.08
N SER A 79 -3.23 0.47 3.19
CA SER A 79 -2.10 0.28 2.29
C SER A 79 -1.59 -1.15 2.32
N PHE A 80 -1.53 -1.77 3.51
CA PHE A 80 -1.20 -3.18 3.66
C PHE A 80 -2.19 -4.08 2.90
N HIS A 81 -3.49 -3.80 3.03
CA HIS A 81 -4.52 -4.59 2.34
C HIS A 81 -4.46 -4.46 0.81
N VAL A 82 -4.31 -3.25 0.30
CA VAL A 82 -4.21 -2.98 -1.15
C VAL A 82 -2.94 -3.60 -1.73
N SER A 83 -1.82 -3.53 -1.01
CA SER A 83 -0.55 -4.13 -1.46
C SER A 83 -0.68 -5.63 -1.75
N HIS A 84 -1.50 -6.36 -0.98
CA HIS A 84 -1.75 -7.78 -1.22
C HIS A 84 -2.46 -8.03 -2.55
N LYS A 85 -3.39 -7.16 -2.96
CA LYS A 85 -4.13 -7.29 -4.21
C LYS A 85 -3.28 -7.03 -5.46
N ILE A 86 -2.11 -6.42 -5.31
CA ILE A 86 -1.18 -6.12 -6.40
C ILE A 86 0.00 -7.09 -6.39
N ALA A 87 0.70 -7.24 -5.27
CA ALA A 87 1.92 -8.05 -5.20
C ALA A 87 1.68 -9.54 -5.48
N GLY A 88 0.53 -10.06 -5.06
CA GLY A 88 0.12 -11.45 -5.32
C GLY A 88 0.00 -11.77 -6.81
N PRO A 89 -0.84 -11.05 -7.57
CA PRO A 89 -0.96 -11.27 -9.02
C PRO A 89 0.32 -10.97 -9.79
N ILE A 90 1.14 -9.98 -9.39
CA ILE A 90 2.47 -9.75 -10.02
C ILE A 90 3.35 -11.00 -9.91
N PHE A 91 3.53 -11.52 -8.70
CA PHE A 91 4.38 -12.69 -8.47
C PHE A 91 3.88 -13.92 -9.25
N ARG A 92 2.56 -14.06 -9.36
CA ARG A 92 1.96 -15.13 -10.16
C ARG A 92 2.25 -14.95 -11.65
N ILE A 93 2.02 -13.77 -12.20
CA ILE A 93 2.33 -13.47 -13.61
C ILE A 93 3.80 -13.73 -13.91
N GLU A 94 4.72 -13.29 -13.05
CA GLU A 94 6.16 -13.52 -13.23
C GLU A 94 6.48 -15.02 -13.33
N LYS A 95 5.89 -15.83 -12.43
CA LYS A 95 6.06 -17.28 -12.45
C LYS A 95 5.46 -17.92 -13.69
N ASP A 96 4.27 -17.48 -14.09
CA ASP A 96 3.57 -17.97 -15.27
C ASP A 96 4.37 -17.64 -16.54
N ILE A 97 4.94 -16.44 -16.65
CA ILE A 97 5.82 -16.04 -17.76
C ILE A 97 7.08 -16.92 -17.81
N LYS A 98 7.76 -17.11 -16.67
CA LYS A 98 8.94 -17.99 -16.60
C LYS A 98 8.62 -19.40 -17.07
N HIS A 99 7.48 -19.95 -16.65
CA HIS A 99 7.04 -21.27 -17.09
C HIS A 99 6.84 -21.35 -18.60
N VAL A 100 6.21 -20.35 -19.21
CA VAL A 100 6.03 -20.28 -20.67
C VAL A 100 7.38 -20.20 -21.39
N ILE A 101 8.32 -19.40 -20.88
CA ILE A 101 9.67 -19.28 -21.45
C ILE A 101 10.41 -20.62 -21.40
N GLU A 102 10.34 -21.34 -20.27
CA GLU A 102 11.03 -22.61 -20.07
C GLU A 102 10.43 -23.76 -20.90
N THR A 103 9.10 -23.81 -21.02
CA THR A 103 8.39 -24.90 -21.70
C THR A 103 8.11 -24.63 -23.18
N ASN A 104 8.20 -23.37 -23.61
CA ASN A 104 7.74 -22.89 -24.91
C ASN A 104 6.26 -23.23 -25.20
N ASP A 105 5.45 -23.39 -24.14
CA ASP A 105 4.03 -23.70 -24.26
C ASP A 105 3.24 -22.46 -24.69
N LEU A 106 3.07 -22.31 -26.01
CA LEU A 106 2.31 -21.20 -26.60
C LEU A 106 0.80 -21.33 -26.40
N ASN A 107 0.30 -22.44 -25.83
CA ASN A 107 -1.12 -22.60 -25.50
C ASN A 107 -1.44 -22.17 -24.07
N PHE A 108 -0.43 -21.80 -23.28
CA PHE A 108 -0.62 -21.33 -21.91
C PHE A 108 -1.51 -20.07 -21.88
N ARG A 109 -2.42 -20.01 -20.89
CA ARG A 109 -3.29 -18.85 -20.66
C ARG A 109 -3.10 -18.27 -19.26
N PHE A 110 -2.74 -17.00 -19.22
CA PHE A 110 -2.61 -16.22 -18.00
C PHE A 110 -4.00 -15.98 -17.40
N LYS A 111 -4.20 -16.36 -16.13
CA LYS A 111 -5.48 -16.17 -15.43
C LYS A 111 -5.26 -15.76 -13.98
N LEU A 112 -5.76 -14.60 -13.61
CA LEU A 112 -5.73 -14.09 -12.23
C LEU A 112 -7.07 -14.34 -11.51
N ARG A 113 -7.12 -14.12 -10.19
CA ARG A 113 -8.37 -14.24 -9.41
C ARG A 113 -9.21 -12.99 -9.58
N GLU A 114 -10.53 -13.11 -9.62
CA GLU A 114 -11.46 -12.00 -9.88
C GLU A 114 -11.21 -10.71 -9.06
N LYS A 115 -10.72 -10.85 -7.82
CA LYS A 115 -10.42 -9.72 -6.91
C LYS A 115 -9.01 -9.12 -7.05
N ASP A 116 -8.21 -9.64 -7.97
CA ASP A 116 -6.85 -9.17 -8.27
C ASP A 116 -6.93 -7.94 -9.19
N GLU A 117 -6.13 -6.90 -8.93
CA GLU A 117 -6.21 -5.62 -9.67
C GLU A 117 -5.62 -5.68 -11.09
N LEU A 118 -4.91 -6.76 -11.45
CA LEU A 118 -4.13 -6.86 -12.70
C LEU A 118 -4.80 -7.72 -13.78
N GLN A 119 -6.14 -7.83 -13.77
CA GLN A 119 -6.89 -8.64 -14.74
C GLN A 119 -6.61 -8.22 -16.19
N GLU A 120 -6.59 -6.92 -16.46
CA GLU A 120 -6.33 -6.38 -17.79
C GLU A 120 -4.95 -6.79 -18.31
N LEU A 121 -3.92 -6.80 -17.45
CA LEU A 121 -2.60 -7.29 -17.81
C LEU A 121 -2.61 -8.77 -18.20
N ALA A 122 -3.39 -9.60 -17.49
CA ALA A 122 -3.53 -11.01 -17.86
C ALA A 122 -4.22 -11.18 -19.23
N VAL A 123 -5.20 -10.33 -19.55
CA VAL A 123 -5.85 -10.30 -20.89
C VAL A 123 -4.83 -9.92 -21.97
N LEU A 124 -4.09 -8.82 -21.78
CA LEU A 124 -3.07 -8.36 -22.72
C LEU A 124 -1.96 -9.42 -22.93
N LEU A 125 -1.55 -10.12 -21.88
CA LEU A 125 -0.60 -11.23 -22.00
C LEU A 125 -1.15 -12.39 -22.83
N ASN A 126 -2.44 -12.71 -22.69
CA ASN A 126 -3.09 -13.73 -23.53
C ASN A 126 -3.17 -13.30 -25.00
N GLU A 127 -3.45 -12.04 -25.27
CA GLU A 127 -3.45 -11.48 -26.64
C GLU A 127 -2.05 -11.52 -27.26
N LEU A 128 -1.01 -11.23 -26.47
CA LEU A 128 0.38 -11.37 -26.89
C LEU A 128 0.71 -12.82 -27.26
N MET A 129 0.29 -13.80 -26.45
CA MET A 129 0.49 -15.23 -26.75
C MET A 129 -0.17 -15.62 -28.07
N ASP A 130 -1.37 -15.12 -28.35
CA ASP A 130 -2.06 -15.37 -29.62
C ASP A 130 -1.32 -14.73 -30.81
N CYS A 131 -0.75 -13.54 -30.63
CA CYS A 131 0.07 -12.88 -31.64
C CYS A 131 1.34 -13.68 -31.95
N VAL A 132 2.05 -14.15 -30.92
CA VAL A 132 3.26 -14.97 -31.06
C VAL A 132 2.93 -16.30 -31.73
N LYS A 133 1.84 -16.96 -31.33
CA LYS A 133 1.40 -18.22 -31.92
C LYS A 133 1.05 -18.09 -33.40
N ARG A 134 0.49 -16.96 -33.84
CA ARG A 134 0.19 -16.69 -35.27
C ARG A 134 1.42 -16.47 -36.14
N LYS A 135 2.55 -16.05 -35.55
CA LYS A 135 3.81 -15.78 -36.30
C LYS A 135 4.69 -17.01 -36.48
N LYS A 136 4.30 -18.15 -35.90
CA LYS A 136 5.04 -19.41 -35.94
C LYS A 136 4.33 -20.38 -36.88
#